data_AF-A0A8S0FRU8-F1
#
_entry.id   AF-A0A8S0FRU8-F1
#
_cell.length_a   1.000
_cell.length_b   1.000
_cell.length_c   1.000
_cell.angle_alpha   90.00
_cell.angle_beta   90.00
_cell.angle_gamma   90.00
#
_symmetry.space_group_name_H-M   'P 1'
#
loop_
_entity.id
_entity.type
_entity.pdbx_description
1 polymer ?
#
loop_
_entity_poly.entity_id
_entity_poly.type
_entity_poly.pdbx_seq_one_letter_code
_entity_poly.pdbx_strand_id
1 'polypeptide(L)'
;MAVNISSVVVASGSAGTHAGLAVGLEQLMPESELIGVTVSRSVADQLPKVVNLQQAIAKELELTASAEILLWDDYFAPGYGVPNDEGMEAVKLLARLEGILLDPVYTGKAMAGLIDGISQKRFKDEGPILFIHTGGAPALFAYHPHV
;
A
#
# COMPACT_ATOMS: atom_id res chain seq x y z
N MET A 1 -12.59 -0.72 23.65
CA MET A 1 -12.82 0.44 22.76
C MET A 1 -12.25 0.09 21.41
N ALA A 2 -13.01 0.26 20.33
CA ALA A 2 -12.49 0.03 18.98
C ALA A 2 -11.55 1.18 18.60
N VAL A 3 -10.41 0.88 17.99
CA VAL A 3 -9.50 1.89 17.45
C VAL A 3 -10.15 2.47 16.20
N ASN A 4 -10.32 3.80 16.14
CA ASN A 4 -10.83 4.47 14.96
C ASN A 4 -9.68 4.69 13.96
N ILE A 5 -9.65 3.92 12.88
CA ILE A 5 -8.58 3.99 11.88
C ILE A 5 -8.82 5.18 10.96
N SER A 6 -7.84 6.08 10.90
CA SER A 6 -7.91 7.26 10.04
C SER A 6 -7.52 6.93 8.60
N SER A 7 -6.40 6.24 8.42
CA SER A 7 -5.89 5.88 7.10
C SER A 7 -5.43 4.42 7.04
N VAL A 8 -5.51 3.81 5.86
CA VAL A 8 -5.05 2.46 5.56
C VAL A 8 -4.02 2.55 4.44
N VAL A 9 -2.86 1.92 4.61
CA VAL A 9 -1.80 1.89 3.59
C VAL A 9 -1.58 0.47 3.10
N VAL A 10 -1.53 0.29 1.78
CA VAL A 10 -1.32 -1.02 1.15
C VAL A 10 -0.46 -0.90 -0.12
N ALA A 11 0.32 -1.95 -0.43
CA ALA A 11 1.01 -2.05 -1.71
C ALA A 11 0.02 -2.20 -2.89
N SER A 12 0.22 -1.43 -3.96
CA SER A 12 -0.62 -1.41 -5.17
C SER A 12 0.17 -1.89 -6.40
N GLY A 13 0.06 -3.19 -6.71
CA GLY A 13 0.75 -3.85 -7.82
C GLY A 13 -0.18 -4.29 -8.95
N SER A 14 -0.65 -5.54 -8.92
CA SER A 14 -1.67 -6.05 -9.85
C SER A 14 -3.08 -5.49 -9.60
N ALA A 15 -3.22 -4.64 -8.57
CA ALA A 15 -4.40 -3.88 -8.16
C ALA A 15 -5.53 -4.63 -7.44
N GLY A 16 -5.55 -5.98 -7.44
CA GLY A 16 -6.63 -6.75 -6.80
C GLY A 16 -6.83 -6.43 -5.31
N THR A 17 -5.77 -6.43 -4.50
CA THR A 17 -5.85 -6.10 -3.07
C THR A 17 -6.35 -4.69 -2.83
N HIS A 18 -5.79 -3.71 -3.55
CA HIS A 18 -6.16 -2.31 -3.38
C HIS A 18 -7.61 -2.06 -3.81
N ALA A 19 -8.04 -2.58 -4.96
CA ALA A 19 -9.41 -2.44 -5.44
C ALA A 19 -10.44 -3.11 -4.52
N GLY A 20 -10.13 -4.31 -4.02
CA GLY A 20 -11.00 -5.01 -3.06
C GLY A 20 -11.13 -4.27 -1.74
N LEU A 21 -10.02 -3.74 -1.20
CA LEU A 21 -10.05 -2.88 -0.02
C LEU A 21 -10.85 -1.59 -0.26
N ALA A 22 -10.74 -0.97 -1.44
CA ALA A 22 -11.49 0.24 -1.77
C ALA A 22 -13.01 -0.02 -1.69
N VAL A 23 -13.49 -1.09 -2.32
CA VAL A 23 -14.92 -1.46 -2.25
C VAL A 23 -15.33 -1.81 -0.82
N GLY A 24 -14.55 -2.63 -0.11
CA GLY A 24 -14.91 -3.09 1.23
C GLY A 24 -14.90 -1.98 2.28
N LEU A 25 -13.89 -1.11 2.27
CA LEU A 25 -13.75 0.00 3.23
C LEU A 25 -14.79 1.08 2.96
N GLU A 26 -15.15 1.35 1.70
CA GLU A 26 -16.26 2.27 1.40
C GLU A 26 -17.56 1.87 2.11
N GLN A 27 -17.83 0.58 2.26
CA GLN A 27 -19.05 0.09 2.94
C GLN A 27 -18.93 0.02 4.46
N LEU A 28 -17.74 -0.28 4.98
CA LEU A 28 -17.55 -0.65 6.39
C LEU A 28 -16.84 0.42 7.21
N MET A 29 -16.00 1.23 6.58
CA MET A 29 -15.16 2.26 7.18
C MET A 29 -15.06 3.48 6.22
N PRO A 30 -16.20 4.10 5.82
CA PRO A 30 -16.24 5.12 4.77
C PRO A 30 -15.42 6.37 5.09
N GLU A 31 -15.17 6.63 6.37
CA GLU A 31 -14.35 7.75 6.82
C GLU A 31 -12.85 7.47 6.69
N SER A 32 -12.42 6.21 6.55
CA SER A 32 -11.00 5.86 6.46
C SER A 32 -10.44 6.15 5.08
N GLU A 33 -9.32 6.85 5.02
CA GLU A 33 -8.60 7.12 3.78
C GLU A 33 -7.80 5.87 3.36
N LEU A 34 -7.93 5.39 2.12
CA LEU A 34 -7.17 4.24 1.61
C LEU A 34 -6.10 4.70 0.63
N ILE A 35 -4.84 4.44 0.96
CA ILE A 35 -3.67 4.81 0.16
C ILE A 35 -3.02 3.56 -0.42
N GLY A 36 -2.94 3.51 -1.76
CA GLY A 36 -2.14 2.53 -2.46
C GLY A 36 -0.75 3.04 -2.82
N VAL A 37 0.30 2.51 -2.19
CA VAL A 37 1.68 2.79 -2.64
C VAL A 37 2.00 1.93 -3.84
N THR A 38 2.24 2.52 -5.01
CA THR A 38 2.53 1.75 -6.21
C THR A 38 3.88 1.02 -6.08
N VAL A 39 4.02 -0.12 -6.75
CA VAL A 39 5.25 -0.94 -6.71
C VAL A 39 5.86 -1.17 -8.10
N SER A 40 5.26 -0.57 -9.13
CA SER A 40 5.63 -0.87 -10.52
C SER A 40 5.29 0.20 -11.56
N ARG A 41 4.41 1.15 -11.24
CA ARG A 41 3.74 2.01 -12.23
C ARG A 41 3.50 3.40 -11.66
N SER A 42 3.45 4.39 -12.54
CA SER A 42 3.01 5.74 -12.20
C SER A 42 1.53 5.75 -11.78
N VAL A 43 1.08 6.84 -11.13
CA VAL A 43 -0.35 7.06 -10.86
C VAL A 43 -1.15 7.00 -12.16
N ALA A 44 -0.67 7.64 -13.23
CA ALA A 44 -1.35 7.69 -14.53
C ALA A 44 -1.61 6.29 -15.11
N ASP A 45 -0.67 5.36 -14.93
CA ASP A 45 -0.80 3.99 -15.45
C ASP A 45 -1.54 3.05 -14.49
N GLN A 46 -1.43 3.28 -13.18
CA GLN A 46 -2.00 2.39 -12.16
C GLN A 46 -3.47 2.72 -11.85
N LEU A 47 -3.86 3.99 -11.88
CA LEU A 47 -5.20 4.44 -11.52
C LEU A 47 -6.30 3.77 -12.36
N PRO A 48 -6.23 3.72 -13.71
CA PRO A 48 -7.26 3.08 -14.51
C PRO A 48 -7.41 1.58 -14.19
N LYS A 49 -6.29 0.91 -13.85
CA LYS A 49 -6.30 -0.51 -13.51
C LYS A 49 -7.03 -0.78 -12.19
N VAL A 50 -6.79 0.05 -11.17
CA VAL A 50 -7.45 -0.08 -9.86
C VAL A 50 -8.93 0.26 -9.99
N VAL A 51 -9.28 1.36 -10.65
CA VAL A 51 -10.68 1.77 -10.87
C VAL A 51 -11.45 0.70 -11.64
N ASN A 52 -10.88 0.15 -12.72
CA ASN A 52 -11.54 -0.91 -13.48
C ASN A 52 -11.85 -2.15 -12.61
N LEU A 53 -10.94 -2.54 -11.72
CA LEU A 53 -11.19 -3.64 -10.78
C LEU A 53 -12.19 -3.27 -9.68
N GLN A 54 -12.14 -2.04 -9.14
CA GLN A 54 -13.11 -1.56 -8.15
C GLN A 54 -14.54 -1.65 -8.72
N GLN A 55 -14.75 -1.15 -9.94
CA GLN A 55 -16.05 -1.18 -10.61
C GLN A 55 -16.50 -2.60 -10.96
N ALA A 56 -15.58 -3.47 -11.39
CA ALA A 56 -15.90 -4.88 -11.63
C ALA A 56 -16.31 -5.60 -10.35
N ILE A 57 -15.57 -5.41 -9.25
CA ILE A 57 -15.89 -5.99 -7.93
C ILE A 57 -17.25 -5.48 -7.43
N ALA A 58 -17.49 -4.16 -7.49
CA ALA A 58 -18.76 -3.57 -7.07
C ALA A 58 -19.95 -4.14 -7.86
N LYS A 59 -19.80 -4.29 -9.19
CA LYS A 59 -20.81 -4.90 -10.04
C LYS A 59 -21.12 -6.34 -9.65
N GLU A 60 -20.10 -7.18 -9.44
CA GLU A 60 -20.29 -8.59 -9.05
C GLU A 60 -20.93 -8.73 -7.65
N LEU A 61 -20.73 -7.74 -6.77
CA LEU A 61 -21.33 -7.69 -5.44
C LEU A 61 -22.69 -6.96 -5.42
N GLU A 62 -23.19 -6.49 -6.55
CA GLU A 62 -24.42 -5.68 -6.65
C GLU A 62 -24.37 -4.41 -5.77
N LEU A 63 -23.18 -3.80 -5.66
CA LEU A 63 -22.92 -2.56 -4.93
C LEU A 63 -22.58 -1.40 -5.88
N THR A 64 -22.69 -0.18 -5.36
CA THR A 64 -22.08 1.00 -5.97
C THR A 64 -20.75 1.28 -5.28
N ALA A 65 -19.69 1.53 -6.05
CA ALA A 65 -18.42 1.99 -5.54
C ALA A 65 -18.05 3.34 -6.14
N SER A 66 -17.89 4.34 -5.28
CA SER A 66 -17.66 5.74 -5.62
C SER A 66 -16.47 6.35 -4.86
N ALA A 67 -15.86 5.60 -3.94
CA ALA A 67 -14.67 6.04 -3.21
C ALA A 67 -13.53 6.38 -4.18
N GLU A 68 -12.87 7.51 -3.91
CA GLU A 68 -11.69 7.95 -4.64
C GLU A 68 -10.54 6.95 -4.45
N ILE A 69 -9.81 6.67 -5.53
CA ILE A 69 -8.62 5.82 -5.49
C ILE A 69 -7.37 6.70 -5.35
N LEU A 70 -6.76 6.67 -4.16
CA LEU A 70 -5.52 7.40 -3.89
C LEU A 70 -4.29 6.51 -4.14
N LEU A 71 -3.32 7.06 -4.86
CA LEU A 71 -2.09 6.35 -5.22
C LEU A 71 -0.88 7.26 -5.01
N TRP A 72 0.18 6.70 -4.43
CA TRP A 72 1.49 7.36 -4.35
C TRP A 72 2.52 6.54 -5.13
N ASP A 73 3.18 7.17 -6.10
CA ASP A 73 4.10 6.51 -7.04
C ASP A 73 5.56 6.94 -6.89
N ASP A 74 5.88 7.69 -5.84
CA ASP A 74 7.23 8.19 -5.55
C ASP A 74 8.21 7.08 -5.12
N TYR A 75 7.70 5.92 -4.66
CA TYR A 75 8.47 4.96 -3.85
C TYR A 75 8.85 3.65 -4.58
N PHE A 76 8.49 3.49 -5.85
CA PHE A 76 8.74 2.24 -6.57
C PHE A 76 9.99 2.23 -7.44
N ALA A 77 10.57 3.40 -7.71
CA ALA A 77 11.79 3.53 -8.48
C ALA A 77 12.88 2.58 -7.91
N PRO A 78 13.72 1.98 -8.77
CA PRO A 78 13.83 2.19 -10.21
C PRO A 78 12.80 1.41 -11.04
N GLY A 79 12.01 0.53 -10.42
CA GLY A 79 11.00 -0.25 -11.10
C GLY A 79 10.54 -1.48 -10.32
N TYR A 80 9.65 -2.25 -10.94
CA TYR A 80 9.14 -3.48 -10.36
C TYR A 80 10.25 -4.52 -10.13
N GLY A 81 10.26 -5.12 -8.95
CA GLY A 81 11.22 -6.18 -8.62
C GLY A 81 12.65 -5.71 -8.36
N VAL A 82 12.93 -4.41 -8.41
CA VAL A 82 14.25 -3.86 -8.08
C VAL A 82 14.16 -3.15 -6.72
N PRO A 83 14.96 -3.56 -5.72
CA PRO A 83 15.03 -2.89 -4.42
C PRO A 83 15.48 -1.42 -4.56
N ASN A 84 15.12 -0.60 -3.58
CA ASN A 84 15.62 0.76 -3.41
C ASN A 84 15.98 1.02 -1.94
N ASP A 85 16.77 2.07 -1.71
CA ASP A 85 17.34 2.35 -0.40
C ASP A 85 16.24 2.64 0.62
N GLU A 86 15.23 3.43 0.28
CA GLU A 86 14.13 3.79 1.19
C GLU A 86 13.30 2.56 1.60
N GLY A 87 12.97 1.70 0.64
CA GLY A 87 12.27 0.44 0.89
C GLY A 87 13.10 -0.51 1.76
N MET A 88 14.41 -0.57 1.53
CA MET A 88 15.31 -1.43 2.31
C MET A 88 15.58 -0.89 3.72
N GLU A 89 15.63 0.42 3.91
CA GLU A 89 15.68 1.01 5.25
C GLU A 89 14.38 0.74 6.02
N ALA A 90 13.21 0.78 5.36
CA ALA A 90 11.95 0.38 5.97
C ALA A 90 11.93 -1.11 6.39
N VAL A 91 12.48 -2.01 5.58
CA VAL A 91 12.66 -3.43 5.93
C VAL A 91 13.53 -3.56 7.18
N LYS A 92 14.69 -2.89 7.22
CA LYS A 92 15.60 -2.94 8.38
C LYS A 92 14.95 -2.35 9.63
N LEU A 93 14.21 -1.25 9.49
CA LEU A 93 13.54 -0.56 10.59
C LEU A 93 12.52 -1.48 11.27
N LEU A 94 11.60 -2.07 10.51
CA LEU A 94 10.57 -2.94 11.09
C LEU A 94 11.14 -4.25 11.64
N ALA A 95 12.15 -4.81 11.00
CA ALA A 95 12.83 -5.99 11.52
C ALA A 95 13.52 -5.70 12.86
N ARG A 96 14.14 -4.53 13.01
CA ARG A 96 14.86 -4.13 14.23
C ARG A 96 13.94 -3.72 15.37
N LEU A 97 12.88 -2.97 15.08
CA LEU A 97 12.02 -2.40 16.12
C LEU A 97 10.88 -3.34 16.53
N GLU A 98 10.34 -4.11 15.58
CA GLU A 98 9.11 -4.88 15.79
C GLU A 98 9.29 -6.39 15.54
N GLY A 99 10.45 -6.83 15.03
CA GLY A 99 10.66 -8.22 14.64
C GLY A 99 9.79 -8.65 13.43
N ILE A 100 9.26 -7.69 12.67
CA ILE A 100 8.40 -7.94 11.50
C ILE A 100 9.24 -7.92 10.23
N LEU A 101 9.12 -8.97 9.43
CA LEU A 101 9.85 -9.12 8.17
C LEU A 101 9.03 -8.63 6.98
N LEU A 102 9.37 -7.44 6.49
CA LEU A 102 8.92 -6.96 5.19
C LEU A 102 9.76 -7.54 4.04
N ASP A 103 9.34 -7.29 2.81
CA ASP A 103 10.03 -7.74 1.59
C ASP A 103 10.56 -6.59 0.72
N PRO A 104 11.60 -6.82 -0.11
CA PRO A 104 12.21 -5.77 -0.94
C PRO A 104 11.35 -5.27 -2.12
N VAL A 105 10.31 -6.00 -2.51
CA VAL A 105 9.57 -5.75 -3.76
C VAL A 105 8.25 -5.03 -3.51
N TYR A 106 7.55 -5.35 -2.42
CA TYR A 106 6.22 -4.79 -2.15
C TYR A 106 6.14 -4.03 -0.83
N THR A 107 6.26 -4.75 0.28
CA THR A 107 5.90 -4.24 1.61
C THR A 107 6.96 -3.29 2.16
N GLY A 108 8.24 -3.47 1.82
CA GLY A 108 9.29 -2.49 2.10
C GLY A 108 8.99 -1.13 1.46
N LYS A 109 8.63 -1.12 0.18
CA LYS A 109 8.28 0.10 -0.57
C LYS A 109 7.00 0.75 -0.05
N ALA A 110 5.97 -0.05 0.25
CA ALA A 110 4.74 0.48 0.84
C ALA A 110 4.96 1.06 2.25
N MET A 111 5.82 0.45 3.05
CA MET A 111 6.20 0.98 4.36
C MET A 111 7.05 2.24 4.25
N ALA A 112 7.98 2.30 3.28
CA ALA A 112 8.71 3.54 2.99
C ALA A 112 7.76 4.68 2.63
N GLY A 113 6.74 4.40 1.81
CA GLY A 113 5.71 5.37 1.49
C GLY A 113 4.87 5.80 2.69
N LEU A 114 4.56 4.88 3.61
CA LEU A 114 3.90 5.22 4.89
C LEU A 114 4.78 6.19 5.71
N ILE A 115 6.06 5.85 5.90
CA ILE A 115 7.00 6.64 6.73
C ILE A 115 7.18 8.04 6.15
N ASP A 116 7.43 8.16 4.85
CA ASP A 116 7.55 9.47 4.20
C ASP A 116 6.21 10.23 4.21
N GLY A 117 5.08 9.53 4.04
CA GLY A 117 3.75 10.12 4.18
C GLY A 117 3.52 10.80 5.53
N ILE A 118 4.03 10.22 6.63
CA ILE A 118 4.01 10.84 7.96
C ILE A 118 4.94 12.05 7.98
N SER A 119 6.19 11.88 7.53
CA SER A 119 7.22 12.93 7.50
C SER A 119 6.77 14.19 6.75
N GLN A 120 6.11 13.99 5.60
CA GLN A 120 5.64 15.04 4.71
C GLN A 120 4.21 15.52 5.00
N LYS A 121 3.56 14.97 6.05
CA LYS A 121 2.15 15.26 6.38
C LYS A 121 1.19 15.08 5.20
N ARG A 122 1.34 13.96 4.46
CA ARG A 122 0.53 13.62 3.27
C ARG A 122 -0.83 13.00 3.62
N PHE A 123 -0.99 12.48 4.83
CA PHE A 123 -2.26 11.92 5.31
C PHE A 123 -3.24 13.04 5.65
N LYS A 124 -4.54 12.76 5.56
CA LYS A 124 -5.60 13.74 5.84
C LYS A 124 -5.57 14.33 7.27
N ASP A 125 -5.06 13.59 8.26
CA ASP A 125 -4.95 13.98 9.66
C ASP A 125 -3.87 13.18 10.42
N GLU A 126 -3.70 13.44 11.72
CA GLU A 126 -2.72 12.78 12.60
C GLU A 126 -3.29 11.51 13.30
N GLY A 127 -4.36 10.94 12.77
CA GLY A 127 -5.04 9.79 13.33
C GLY A 127 -4.31 8.45 13.10
N PRO A 128 -4.84 7.35 13.68
CA PRO A 128 -4.21 6.03 13.57
C PRO A 128 -4.13 5.52 12.12
N ILE A 129 -2.97 5.01 11.73
CA ILE A 129 -2.73 4.41 10.41
C ILE A 129 -2.65 2.89 10.53
N LEU A 130 -3.40 2.18 9.69
CA LEU A 130 -3.33 0.73 9.54
C LEU A 130 -2.48 0.35 8.32
N PHE A 131 -1.38 -0.35 8.53
CA PHE A 131 -0.58 -0.91 7.44
C PHE A 131 -1.03 -2.34 7.11
N ILE A 132 -1.32 -2.60 5.84
CA ILE A 132 -1.68 -3.95 5.36
C ILE A 132 -0.40 -4.69 4.96
N HIS A 133 0.13 -5.50 5.87
CA HIS A 133 1.28 -6.35 5.59
C HIS A 133 0.88 -7.53 4.70
N THR A 134 1.09 -7.39 3.39
CA THR A 134 0.71 -8.39 2.37
C THR A 134 1.68 -9.58 2.24
N GLY A 135 2.59 -9.78 3.21
CA GLY A 135 3.60 -10.84 3.16
C GLY A 135 4.81 -10.50 2.27
N GLY A 136 5.34 -11.51 1.54
CA GLY A 136 6.48 -11.36 0.63
C GLY A 136 7.85 -11.71 1.21
N ALA A 137 7.97 -11.87 2.54
CA ALA A 137 9.23 -12.11 3.24
C ALA A 137 10.15 -13.20 2.65
N PRO A 138 9.66 -14.33 2.09
CA PRO A 138 10.54 -15.31 1.45
C PRO A 138 11.45 -14.73 0.34
N ALA A 139 11.06 -13.62 -0.30
CA ALA A 139 11.88 -12.94 -1.30
C ALA A 139 13.21 -12.43 -0.72
N LEU A 140 13.30 -12.11 0.58
CA LEU A 140 14.54 -11.67 1.21
C LEU A 140 15.72 -12.61 0.91
N PHE A 141 15.46 -13.92 0.92
CA PHE A 141 16.48 -14.94 0.67
C PHE A 141 16.89 -15.05 -0.81
N ALA A 142 16.02 -14.62 -1.73
CA ALA A 142 16.31 -14.59 -3.16
C ALA A 142 17.10 -13.34 -3.57
N TYR A 143 16.90 -12.22 -2.86
CA TYR A 143 17.61 -10.97 -3.13
C TYR A 143 18.98 -10.90 -2.42
N HIS A 144 19.21 -11.71 -1.39
CA HIS A 144 20.54 -11.87 -0.78
C HIS A 144 21.54 -12.51 -1.77
N PRO A 145 22.82 -12.06 -1.84
CA PRO A 145 23.52 -11.10 -0.98
C PRO A 145 23.53 -9.65 -1.51
N HIS A 146 22.85 -9.36 -2.60
CA HIS A 146 22.98 -8.11 -3.36
C HIS A 146 21.72 -7.23 -3.27
N VAL A 147 21.21 -7.08 -2.05
CA VAL A 147 20.18 -6.08 -1.74
C VAL A 147 20.84 -4.75 -1.40
#